data_AF-A0ABD5PWY7-F1
#
_entry.id   AF-A0ABD5PWY7-F1
#
_cell.length_a   1.000
_cell.length_b   1.000
_cell.length_c   1.000
_cell.angle_alpha   90.00
_cell.angle_beta   90.00
_cell.angle_gamma   90.00
#
_symmetry.space_group_name_H-M   'P 1'
#
loop_
_entity.id
_entity.type
_entity.pdbx_description
1 polymer ?
#
loop_
_entity_poly.entity_id
_entity_poly.type
_entity_poly.pdbx_seq_one_letter_code
_entity_poly.pdbx_strand_id
1 'polypeptide(L)'
;MTKTRRDLLRAVAVSGGVTLAPGTLATGERGPNPEVRAPDRTLVGRPARVRLAGFAPRTEVTLEATATDERGVEFSAARSLRTDRTGAASVADRLSSATTDPAGTADWTAMGPGFESSDLAAVEMLLCRLTPRAGASPTPDRFVAGERAAVDVTLTARVGEERRASATTTRVLTDSSVSRRTVSDRDLVGWLYEPPGKAEGPHQGVVALHGSHARVPHALSRTLASHGYATLALQYVGGEGLPESVRGVPVEYFRRATRWLTERERVRDERAGFVGVSRGVEAALLAAADFSGSTAVVGYSGGGVLGPGVNASATAVTDWASAWTRNGDPLADATAVRTVFSAVQDAREECETVACVPESVREWVGASTLRRAVAPVEIIDGPVVLLAGSDDATWPAPALSAMAIDRLDRRGHDQPYQLRVYDDAGHVFGLPYRRYTGEATSQEYGGSPAANAVAAADSWPVVLRYLRRGLRPESDSTALV
;
A
#
# COMPACT_ATOMS: atom_id res chain seq x y z
N MET A 1 -6.97 38.98 70.30
CA MET A 1 -6.67 39.37 68.90
C MET A 1 -5.30 40.01 68.86
N THR A 2 -4.47 39.53 67.92
CA THR A 2 -3.15 40.05 67.47
C THR A 2 -2.12 40.43 68.54
N LYS A 3 -1.17 39.51 68.81
CA LYS A 3 0.11 39.83 69.48
C LYS A 3 1.28 39.46 68.56
N THR A 4 1.94 40.48 68.03
CA THR A 4 3.33 40.42 67.57
C THR A 4 4.25 40.36 68.79
N ARG A 5 5.28 39.51 68.76
CA ARG A 5 6.35 39.45 69.77
C ARG A 5 7.70 39.27 69.08
N ARG A 6 8.34 40.39 68.79
CA ARG A 6 9.79 40.54 68.87
C ARG A 6 10.09 40.82 70.34
N ASP A 7 11.05 40.09 70.90
CA ASP A 7 11.81 40.30 72.15
C ASP A 7 12.19 38.91 72.68
N LEU A 8 13.38 38.63 73.18
CA LEU A 8 14.67 39.26 73.18
C LEU A 8 15.62 38.16 73.70
N LEU A 9 16.85 38.18 73.23
CA LEU A 9 17.98 37.31 73.59
C LEU A 9 18.21 37.17 75.12
N ARG A 10 18.61 35.98 75.61
CA ARG A 10 19.96 35.68 76.17
C ARG A 10 20.01 34.42 77.06
N ALA A 11 21.26 33.89 77.16
CA ALA A 11 21.85 32.87 78.04
C ALA A 11 22.00 31.48 77.37
N VAL A 12 23.10 31.17 76.66
CA VAL A 12 24.53 30.97 77.01
C VAL A 12 24.84 29.64 77.73
N ALA A 13 25.51 28.78 76.95
CA ALA A 13 26.52 27.76 77.27
C ALA A 13 26.13 26.53 78.11
N VAL A 14 26.35 25.33 77.55
CA VAL A 14 27.56 24.51 77.83
C VAL A 14 27.70 23.42 76.75
N SER A 15 28.97 23.16 76.45
CA SER A 15 29.65 22.29 75.48
C SER A 15 29.28 20.81 75.43
N GLY A 16 29.50 20.19 74.26
CA GLY A 16 29.73 18.75 74.12
C GLY A 16 29.44 18.25 72.70
N GLY A 17 30.47 18.11 71.87
CA GLY A 17 30.32 17.69 70.46
C GLY A 17 30.04 16.20 70.27
N VAL A 18 29.40 15.85 69.15
CA VAL A 18 29.47 14.53 68.52
C VAL A 18 29.37 14.68 66.99
N THR A 19 30.48 14.33 66.36
CA THR A 19 30.69 13.63 65.08
C THR A 19 29.59 13.63 64.00
N LEU A 20 29.99 14.11 62.81
CA LEU A 20 29.34 13.93 61.52
C LEU A 20 29.16 12.45 61.16
N ALA A 21 27.93 12.06 60.82
CA ALA A 21 27.65 10.91 59.98
C ALA A 21 27.27 11.42 58.57
N PRO A 22 27.84 10.90 57.47
CA PRO A 22 27.39 11.25 56.14
C PRO A 22 26.02 10.58 55.92
N GLY A 23 24.97 11.40 55.88
CA GLY A 23 23.66 10.99 55.41
C GLY A 23 23.76 10.54 53.95
N THR A 24 23.45 9.28 53.73
CA THR A 24 23.21 8.65 52.43
C THR A 24 22.32 9.57 51.59
N LEU A 25 22.83 10.00 50.43
CA LEU A 25 22.04 10.64 49.40
C LEU A 25 20.88 9.72 49.05
N ALA A 26 19.67 10.19 49.34
CA ALA A 26 18.44 9.57 48.89
C ALA A 26 18.53 9.31 47.39
N THR A 27 18.36 8.05 47.03
CA THR A 27 18.20 7.56 45.67
C THR A 27 17.21 8.44 44.92
N GLY A 28 17.69 9.16 43.91
CA GLY A 28 16.78 9.75 42.92
C GLY A 28 15.87 8.66 42.41
N GLU A 29 14.56 8.87 42.49
CA GLU A 29 13.59 8.03 41.80
C GLU A 29 14.02 7.98 40.34
N ARG A 30 14.58 6.84 39.92
CA ARG A 30 14.86 6.59 38.51
C ARG A 30 13.51 6.62 37.84
N GLY A 31 13.26 7.68 37.06
CA GLY A 31 12.18 7.66 36.08
C GLY A 31 12.26 6.36 35.27
N PRO A 32 11.13 5.89 34.71
CA PRO A 32 11.11 4.64 33.94
C PRO A 32 12.25 4.62 32.93
N ASN A 33 12.99 3.50 32.84
CA ASN A 33 14.10 3.38 31.90
C ASN A 33 13.57 3.60 30.46
N PRO A 34 14.29 4.37 29.62
CA PRO A 34 13.93 4.53 28.22
C PRO A 34 13.76 3.17 27.52
N GLU A 35 12.71 3.04 26.72
CA GLU A 35 12.34 1.80 26.05
C GLU A 35 11.80 2.09 24.63
N VAL A 36 12.17 1.23 23.68
CA VAL A 36 11.51 1.14 22.37
C VAL A 36 10.59 -0.06 22.40
N ARG A 37 9.28 0.16 22.26
CA ARG A 37 8.27 -0.91 22.18
C ARG A 37 7.88 -1.12 20.73
N ALA A 38 8.06 -2.34 20.27
CA ALA A 38 7.63 -2.81 18.96
C ALA A 38 7.12 -4.25 19.09
N PRO A 39 6.20 -4.70 18.22
CA PRO A 39 5.83 -6.11 18.18
C PRO A 39 7.02 -6.97 17.73
N ASP A 40 7.17 -8.16 18.29
CA ASP A 40 8.28 -9.07 17.93
C ASP A 40 8.26 -9.41 16.43
N ARG A 41 7.06 -9.67 15.89
CA ARG A 41 6.87 -10.07 14.50
C ARG A 41 5.57 -9.50 13.95
N THR A 42 5.57 -9.01 12.72
CA THR A 42 4.36 -8.46 12.09
C THR A 42 4.40 -8.60 10.57
N LEU A 43 3.28 -9.03 9.98
CA LEU A 43 3.11 -9.14 8.53
C LEU A 43 3.08 -7.77 7.83
N VAL A 44 3.71 -7.66 6.67
CA VAL A 44 3.70 -6.46 5.82
C VAL A 44 2.28 -6.00 5.54
N GLY A 45 2.01 -4.70 5.74
CA GLY A 45 0.66 -4.12 5.69
C GLY A 45 -0.18 -4.26 6.95
N ARG A 46 0.31 -4.98 7.98
CA ARG A 46 -0.15 -4.79 9.36
C ARG A 46 0.71 -3.70 10.02
N PRO A 47 0.11 -2.71 10.72
CA PRO A 47 0.87 -1.68 11.41
C PRO A 47 1.82 -2.30 12.45
N ALA A 48 3.13 -2.10 12.30
CA ALA A 48 4.07 -2.29 13.41
C ALA A 48 3.97 -1.05 14.31
N ARG A 49 3.18 -1.11 15.38
CA ARG A 49 3.04 0.02 16.30
C ARG A 49 4.34 0.19 17.09
N VAL A 50 5.17 1.13 16.67
CA VAL A 50 6.42 1.49 17.36
C VAL A 50 6.17 2.68 18.28
N ARG A 51 6.55 2.51 19.56
CA ARG A 51 6.37 3.52 20.61
C ARG A 51 7.64 3.69 21.42
N LEU A 52 7.91 4.92 21.81
CA LEU A 52 8.90 5.30 22.80
C LEU A 52 8.21 5.48 24.14
N ALA A 53 8.82 5.00 25.21
CA ALA A 53 8.37 5.20 26.59
C ALA A 53 9.57 5.39 27.52
N GLY A 54 9.37 6.02 28.68
CA GLY A 54 10.42 6.20 29.67
C GLY A 54 11.49 7.23 29.31
N PHE A 55 11.24 8.08 28.32
CA PHE A 55 12.14 9.20 28.01
C PHE A 55 11.78 10.42 28.87
N ALA A 56 12.68 11.39 28.95
CA ALA A 56 12.34 12.67 29.57
C ALA A 56 11.20 13.36 28.77
N PRO A 57 10.26 14.06 29.44
CA PRO A 57 9.18 14.79 28.75
C PRO A 57 9.70 15.82 27.75
N ARG A 58 8.97 16.04 26.65
CA ARG A 58 9.26 17.07 25.61
C ARG A 58 10.66 17.00 25.01
N THR A 59 11.31 15.86 25.11
CA THR A 59 12.67 15.58 24.65
C THR A 59 12.64 15.12 23.21
N GLU A 60 13.62 15.57 22.44
CA GLU A 60 13.84 15.08 21.09
C GLU A 60 14.60 13.75 21.13
N VAL A 61 14.06 12.74 20.46
CA VAL A 61 14.61 11.39 20.38
C VAL A 61 14.73 10.99 18.92
N THR A 62 15.95 10.67 18.47
CA THR A 62 16.18 10.12 17.14
C THR A 62 15.96 8.61 17.16
N LEU A 63 14.94 8.14 16.45
CA LEU A 63 14.67 6.72 16.22
C LEU A 63 15.29 6.30 14.89
N GLU A 64 16.37 5.52 14.94
CA GLU A 64 17.00 4.90 13.78
C GLU A 64 16.47 3.47 13.58
N ALA A 65 16.04 3.13 12.38
CA ALA A 65 15.78 1.77 11.92
C ALA A 65 16.95 1.29 11.05
N THR A 66 17.43 0.07 11.29
CA THR A 66 18.41 -0.59 10.44
C THR A 66 17.93 -1.97 10.02
N ALA A 67 18.24 -2.37 8.80
CA ALA A 67 17.97 -3.71 8.29
C ALA A 67 19.03 -4.12 7.27
N THR A 68 19.25 -5.43 7.12
CA THR A 68 20.15 -5.97 6.10
C THR A 68 19.33 -6.63 5.01
N ASP A 69 19.60 -6.25 3.77
CA ASP A 69 18.87 -6.78 2.62
C ASP A 69 19.37 -8.18 2.19
N GLU A 70 18.79 -8.79 1.16
CA GLU A 70 19.27 -10.12 0.71
C GLU A 70 20.67 -10.13 0.09
N ARG A 71 21.20 -8.98 -0.30
CA ARG A 71 22.56 -8.82 -0.84
C ARG A 71 23.61 -8.69 0.27
N GLY A 72 23.18 -8.64 1.54
CA GLY A 72 24.07 -8.43 2.68
C GLY A 72 24.42 -6.96 2.91
N VAL A 73 23.77 -6.02 2.22
CA VAL A 73 24.00 -4.58 2.42
C VAL A 73 23.15 -4.10 3.59
N GLU A 74 23.77 -3.36 4.50
CA GLU A 74 23.06 -2.71 5.61
C GLU A 74 22.46 -1.38 5.16
N PHE A 75 21.22 -1.19 5.55
CA PHE A 75 20.35 -0.10 5.19
C PHE A 75 19.85 0.57 6.47
N SER A 76 19.77 1.90 6.48
CA SER A 76 19.31 2.66 7.65
C SER A 76 18.40 3.82 7.28
N ALA A 77 17.47 4.16 8.17
CA ALA A 77 16.66 5.37 8.12
C ALA A 77 16.49 5.87 9.55
N ALA A 78 16.39 7.18 9.76
CA ALA A 78 16.25 7.74 11.10
C ALA A 78 15.25 8.88 11.13
N ARG A 79 14.47 8.98 12.19
CA ARG A 79 13.48 10.06 12.38
C ARG A 79 13.55 10.62 13.79
N SER A 80 13.54 11.94 13.92
CA SER A 80 13.35 12.62 15.21
C SER A 80 11.88 12.59 15.62
N LEU A 81 11.64 12.24 16.88
CA LEU A 81 10.35 12.27 17.54
C LEU A 81 10.46 13.12 18.79
N ARG A 82 9.46 13.97 19.06
CA ARG A 82 9.39 14.70 20.32
C ARG A 82 8.46 13.99 21.29
N THR A 83 8.95 13.68 22.49
CA THR A 83 8.14 13.03 23.52
C THR A 83 7.08 13.98 24.07
N ASP A 84 5.96 13.43 24.49
CA ASP A 84 4.89 14.17 25.13
C ASP A 84 5.25 14.54 26.57
N ARG A 85 4.27 15.08 27.32
CA ARG A 85 4.43 15.43 28.73
C ARG A 85 4.69 14.23 29.66
N THR A 86 4.44 13.02 29.19
CA THR A 86 4.64 11.76 29.93
C THR A 86 5.95 11.08 29.57
N GLY A 87 6.69 11.60 28.58
CA GLY A 87 7.92 10.96 28.10
C GLY A 87 7.68 9.87 27.05
N ALA A 88 6.51 9.86 26.41
CA ALA A 88 6.15 8.90 25.37
C ALA A 88 6.08 9.55 23.98
N ALA A 89 6.31 8.77 22.92
CA ALA A 89 6.08 9.20 21.55
C ALA A 89 5.71 7.99 20.67
N SER A 90 4.98 8.21 19.58
CA SER A 90 4.78 7.17 18.56
C SER A 90 5.21 7.66 17.19
N VAL A 91 5.69 6.72 16.38
CA VAL A 91 5.93 6.95 14.94
C VAL A 91 4.62 7.28 14.20
N ALA A 92 3.48 6.89 14.79
CA ALA A 92 2.13 6.99 14.23
C ALA A 92 1.28 8.15 14.80
N ASP A 93 1.80 9.01 15.68
CA ASP A 93 1.01 10.15 16.16
C ASP A 93 1.19 11.34 15.20
N ARG A 94 0.07 11.89 14.70
CA ARG A 94 -0.06 12.96 13.69
C ARG A 94 1.09 13.96 13.70
N LEU A 95 1.79 14.07 12.57
CA LEU A 95 2.59 15.25 12.25
C LEU A 95 1.66 16.42 11.99
N SER A 96 1.74 17.44 12.85
CA SER A 96 1.34 18.79 12.48
C SER A 96 2.19 19.20 11.29
N SER A 97 1.55 19.47 10.15
CA SER A 97 2.16 20.11 8.98
C SER A 97 2.73 21.47 9.39
N ALA A 98 4.01 21.52 9.73
CA ALA A 98 4.76 22.76 9.86
C ALA A 98 6.20 22.45 9.46
N THR A 99 6.49 22.72 8.20
CA THR A 99 7.84 22.81 7.67
C THR A 99 8.65 23.82 8.46
N THR A 100 9.89 23.46 8.80
CA THR A 100 11.10 24.26 8.55
C THR A 100 12.31 23.49 9.08
N ASP A 101 13.18 22.99 8.20
CA ASP A 101 14.63 22.92 8.46
C ASP A 101 15.41 22.94 7.12
N PRO A 102 16.41 23.85 6.93
CA PRO A 102 17.23 23.93 5.72
C PRO A 102 18.26 22.79 5.56
N ALA A 103 18.26 21.78 6.44
CA ALA A 103 19.30 20.74 6.51
C ALA A 103 19.01 19.47 5.68
N GLY A 104 18.01 19.45 4.80
CA GLY A 104 17.72 18.28 3.96
C GLY A 104 17.07 17.09 4.69
N THR A 105 16.55 17.30 5.89
CA THR A 105 15.68 16.37 6.61
C THR A 105 14.24 16.55 6.13
N ALA A 106 13.95 16.02 4.93
CA ALA A 106 12.60 16.06 4.36
C ALA A 106 11.57 15.51 5.34
N ASP A 107 10.48 16.25 5.53
CA ASP A 107 9.30 15.87 6.31
C ASP A 107 8.86 14.45 5.89
N TRP A 108 8.90 13.52 6.84
CA TRP A 108 8.66 12.08 6.66
C TRP A 108 7.23 11.73 6.24
N THR A 109 6.33 12.72 6.27
CA THR A 109 4.95 12.63 5.77
C THR A 109 4.68 13.50 4.55
N ALA A 110 5.63 14.36 4.15
CA ALA A 110 5.51 15.14 2.93
C ALA A 110 5.76 14.23 1.72
N MET A 111 4.70 13.58 1.26
CA MET A 111 4.37 13.59 -0.17
C MET A 111 3.96 15.04 -0.51
N GLY A 112 3.99 15.47 -1.77
CA GLY A 112 3.75 16.87 -2.13
C GLY A 112 2.45 17.47 -1.55
N PRO A 113 2.26 18.81 -1.65
CA PRO A 113 1.01 19.44 -1.22
C PRO A 113 -0.22 18.70 -1.80
N GLY A 114 -1.05 18.14 -0.93
CA GLY A 114 -2.28 17.40 -1.31
C GLY A 114 -2.43 15.99 -0.73
N PHE A 115 -1.43 15.43 -0.04
CA PHE A 115 -1.45 14.04 0.41
C PHE A 115 -1.47 13.86 1.94
N GLU A 116 -2.53 13.23 2.46
CA GLU A 116 -2.56 12.73 3.85
C GLU A 116 -2.08 11.27 3.91
N SER A 117 -0.84 11.04 4.38
CA SER A 117 -0.38 9.68 4.71
C SER A 117 -1.14 9.18 5.94
N SER A 118 -1.59 7.93 5.93
CA SER A 118 -2.23 7.36 7.13
C SER A 118 -1.18 6.97 8.18
N ASP A 119 -1.44 7.28 9.45
CA ASP A 119 -0.63 6.91 10.63
C ASP A 119 -0.25 5.40 10.69
N LEU A 120 -0.99 4.55 9.97
CA LEU A 120 -0.82 3.10 9.90
C LEU A 120 0.40 2.65 9.07
N ALA A 121 0.85 3.48 8.13
CA ALA A 121 1.96 3.16 7.22
C ALA A 121 3.31 3.72 7.71
N ALA A 122 3.35 4.48 8.82
CA ALA A 122 4.54 5.25 9.20
C ALA A 122 5.81 4.41 9.42
N VAL A 123 5.67 3.18 9.95
CA VAL A 123 6.81 2.24 10.08
C VAL A 123 7.14 1.58 8.75
N GLU A 124 6.14 1.29 7.92
CA GLU A 124 6.39 0.76 6.57
C GLU A 124 7.19 1.76 5.72
N MET A 125 6.80 3.03 5.82
CA MET A 125 7.43 4.20 5.22
C MET A 125 8.87 4.42 5.71
N LEU A 126 9.12 4.31 7.03
CA LEU A 126 10.47 4.40 7.59
C LEU A 126 11.40 3.35 6.97
N LEU A 127 10.88 2.14 6.75
CA LEU A 127 11.65 1.02 6.22
C LEU A 127 11.76 1.03 4.68
N CYS A 128 10.78 1.61 3.97
CA CYS A 128 10.87 1.79 2.52
C CYS A 128 11.84 2.90 2.12
N ARG A 129 12.17 3.81 3.06
CA ARG A 129 13.17 4.88 2.88
C ARG A 129 14.54 4.54 3.46
N LEU A 130 14.82 3.27 3.76
CA LEU A 130 16.17 2.91 4.16
C LEU A 130 17.15 3.22 3.03
N THR A 131 18.24 3.91 3.37
CA THR A 131 19.35 4.17 2.46
C THR A 131 20.51 3.25 2.81
N PRO A 132 21.31 2.79 1.82
CA PRO A 132 22.49 1.99 2.11
C PRO A 132 23.45 2.82 2.97
N ARG A 133 24.04 2.20 3.98
CA ARG A 133 25.07 2.87 4.78
C ARG A 133 26.30 3.19 3.93
N ALA A 134 26.96 4.29 4.28
CA ALA A 134 28.15 4.77 3.59
C ALA A 134 29.22 3.68 3.49
N GLY A 135 29.77 3.48 2.29
CA GLY A 135 30.82 2.47 2.02
C GLY A 135 30.35 1.18 1.33
N ALA A 136 29.05 1.00 1.09
CA ALA A 136 28.56 -0.08 0.23
C ALA A 136 29.06 0.11 -1.23
N SER A 137 29.57 -0.95 -1.87
CA SER A 137 29.98 -0.91 -3.28
C SER A 137 29.61 -2.22 -3.99
N PRO A 138 28.84 -2.18 -5.10
CA PRO A 138 28.13 -1.01 -5.62
C PRO A 138 27.05 -0.53 -4.64
N THR A 139 26.83 0.79 -4.52
CA THR A 139 25.80 1.36 -3.63
C THR A 139 24.42 1.06 -4.20
N PRO A 140 23.62 0.20 -3.55
CA PRO A 140 22.28 -0.09 -4.04
C PRO A 140 21.33 1.09 -3.82
N ASP A 141 20.49 1.37 -4.80
CA ASP A 141 19.50 2.46 -4.81
C ASP A 141 18.25 2.20 -3.93
N ARG A 142 17.99 0.94 -3.57
CA ARG A 142 16.81 0.54 -2.77
C ARG A 142 17.08 -0.64 -1.86
N PHE A 143 16.33 -0.73 -0.77
CA PHE A 143 16.25 -1.92 0.08
C PHE A 143 15.49 -3.04 -0.62
N VAL A 144 16.01 -4.27 -0.56
CA VAL A 144 15.40 -5.39 -1.28
C VAL A 144 15.42 -6.67 -0.44
N ALA A 145 14.24 -7.08 0.00
CA ALA A 145 14.12 -8.20 0.91
C ALA A 145 14.21 -9.58 0.24
N GLY A 146 13.89 -9.68 -1.06
CA GLY A 146 14.14 -10.93 -1.78
C GLY A 146 13.09 -12.00 -1.71
N GLU A 147 13.58 -13.24 -1.83
CA GLU A 147 12.81 -14.45 -1.52
C GLU A 147 12.66 -14.68 -0.01
N ARG A 148 13.32 -13.85 0.83
CA ARG A 148 13.19 -13.96 2.28
C ARG A 148 11.72 -13.83 2.68
N ALA A 149 11.27 -14.76 3.52
CA ALA A 149 9.92 -14.70 4.08
C ALA A 149 9.78 -13.57 5.12
N ALA A 150 10.88 -13.12 5.71
CA ALA A 150 10.92 -12.08 6.72
C ALA A 150 12.25 -11.30 6.74
N VAL A 151 12.21 -10.10 7.32
CA VAL A 151 13.34 -9.18 7.50
C VAL A 151 13.34 -8.70 8.94
N ASP A 152 14.47 -8.80 9.63
CA ASP A 152 14.65 -8.19 10.94
C ASP A 152 15.03 -6.72 10.80
N VAL A 153 14.39 -5.91 11.63
CA VAL A 153 14.57 -4.46 11.70
C VAL A 153 14.98 -4.12 13.12
N THR A 154 16.17 -3.55 13.27
CA THR A 154 16.63 -3.05 14.57
C THR A 154 16.28 -1.58 14.70
N LEU A 155 15.51 -1.25 15.73
CA LEU A 155 15.10 0.09 16.10
C LEU A 155 16.00 0.57 17.25
N THR A 156 16.65 1.72 17.09
CA THR A 156 17.55 2.31 18.08
C THR A 156 17.12 3.73 18.37
N ALA A 157 16.79 4.01 19.63
CA ALA A 157 16.44 5.36 20.09
C ALA A 157 17.66 6.04 20.73
N ARG A 158 18.00 7.23 20.24
CA ARG A 158 19.10 8.06 20.72
C ARG A 158 18.60 9.42 21.22
N VAL A 159 19.27 9.95 22.23
CA VAL A 159 19.11 11.35 22.68
C VAL A 159 20.48 12.01 22.52
N GLY A 160 20.60 12.93 21.57
CA GLY A 160 21.90 13.32 21.04
C GLY A 160 22.60 12.11 20.40
N GLU A 161 23.87 11.88 20.73
CA GLU A 161 24.64 10.73 20.23
C GLU A 161 24.45 9.46 21.08
N GLU A 162 23.90 9.59 22.28
CA GLU A 162 23.81 8.48 23.23
C GLU A 162 22.62 7.56 22.92
N ARG A 163 22.91 6.27 22.72
CA ARG A 163 21.88 5.22 22.66
C ARG A 163 21.22 5.05 24.01
N ARG A 164 19.90 5.29 24.06
CA ARG A 164 19.08 5.14 25.27
C ARG A 164 18.30 3.83 25.32
N ALA A 165 17.83 3.36 24.15
CA ALA A 165 17.04 2.15 24.06
C ALA A 165 17.14 1.51 22.67
N SER A 166 16.80 0.24 22.56
CA SER A 166 16.68 -0.45 21.27
C SER A 166 15.79 -1.68 21.37
N ALA A 167 15.17 -2.05 20.26
CA ALA A 167 14.40 -3.27 20.10
C ALA A 167 14.56 -3.80 18.67
N THR A 168 14.35 -5.09 18.47
CA THR A 168 14.32 -5.69 17.12
C THR A 168 12.92 -6.21 16.85
N THR A 169 12.42 -5.95 15.64
CA THR A 169 11.12 -6.43 15.15
C THR A 169 11.29 -7.12 13.81
N THR A 170 10.61 -8.24 13.60
CA THR A 170 10.63 -9.00 12.36
C THR A 170 9.44 -8.61 11.46
N ARG A 171 9.72 -8.03 10.29
CA ARG A 171 8.73 -7.81 9.24
C ARG A 171 8.58 -9.08 8.39
N VAL A 172 7.40 -9.67 8.40
CA VAL A 172 7.08 -10.86 7.59
C VAL A 172 6.53 -10.40 6.25
N LEU A 173 7.22 -10.68 5.16
CA LEU A 173 6.75 -10.30 3.82
C LEU A 173 5.65 -11.25 3.33
N THR A 174 5.77 -12.52 3.72
CA THR A 174 4.87 -13.57 3.30
C THR A 174 4.89 -14.68 4.32
N ASP A 175 3.71 -15.19 4.66
CA ASP A 175 3.60 -16.36 5.51
C ASP A 175 4.07 -17.61 4.73
N SER A 176 5.06 -18.31 5.26
CA SER A 176 5.64 -19.51 4.65
C SER A 176 4.66 -20.67 4.61
N SER A 177 3.61 -20.64 5.44
CA SER A 177 2.58 -21.69 5.53
C SER A 177 1.36 -21.47 4.63
N VAL A 178 1.35 -20.39 3.83
CA VAL A 178 0.40 -20.23 2.72
C VAL A 178 0.55 -21.39 1.74
N SER A 179 -0.55 -22.08 1.45
CA SER A 179 -0.56 -23.15 0.46
C SER A 179 -0.57 -22.56 -0.97
N ARG A 180 -0.06 -23.33 -1.94
CA ARG A 180 -0.19 -23.02 -3.36
C ARG A 180 -0.56 -24.29 -4.10
N ARG A 181 -1.63 -24.26 -4.89
CA ARG A 181 -1.93 -25.31 -5.88
C ARG A 181 -2.09 -24.71 -7.27
N THR A 182 -1.62 -25.42 -8.28
CA THR A 182 -1.97 -25.12 -9.67
C THR A 182 -3.44 -25.45 -9.91
N VAL A 183 -4.11 -24.63 -10.71
CA VAL A 183 -5.48 -24.81 -11.16
C VAL A 183 -5.43 -25.10 -12.65
N SER A 184 -5.99 -26.27 -12.99
CA SER A 184 -6.16 -26.76 -14.36
C SER A 184 -7.51 -27.47 -14.41
N ASP A 185 -8.57 -26.70 -14.18
CA ASP A 185 -9.96 -27.16 -14.07
C ASP A 185 -10.80 -26.32 -15.04
N ARG A 186 -11.60 -26.96 -15.91
CA ARG A 186 -12.49 -26.30 -16.90
C ARG A 186 -11.78 -25.25 -17.77
N ASP A 187 -10.60 -25.58 -18.28
CA ASP A 187 -9.74 -24.71 -19.11
C ASP A 187 -9.27 -23.43 -18.41
N LEU A 188 -9.38 -23.35 -17.08
CA LEU A 188 -8.78 -22.28 -16.30
C LEU A 188 -7.32 -22.60 -16.05
N VAL A 189 -6.45 -21.63 -16.32
CA VAL A 189 -5.04 -21.67 -15.98
C VAL A 189 -4.81 -20.67 -14.84
N GLY A 190 -4.34 -21.16 -13.70
CA GLY A 190 -4.07 -20.28 -12.56
C GLY A 190 -3.45 -20.99 -11.37
N TRP A 191 -3.29 -20.25 -10.28
CA TRP A 191 -2.78 -20.77 -9.01
C TRP A 191 -3.63 -20.28 -7.86
N LEU A 192 -4.15 -21.20 -7.06
CA LEU A 192 -4.84 -20.84 -5.82
C LEU A 192 -3.84 -20.81 -4.66
N TYR A 193 -3.81 -19.66 -3.99
CA TYR A 193 -3.13 -19.44 -2.73
C TYR A 193 -4.15 -19.42 -1.60
N GLU A 194 -3.90 -20.19 -0.56
CA GLU A 194 -4.82 -20.23 0.59
C GLU A 194 -4.13 -19.84 1.89
N PRO A 195 -4.87 -19.18 2.81
CA PRO A 195 -4.34 -18.81 4.11
C PRO A 195 -3.83 -20.02 4.91
N PRO A 196 -2.84 -19.80 5.78
CA PRO A 196 -2.22 -20.86 6.57
C PRO A 196 -3.15 -21.47 7.61
N GLY A 197 -2.98 -22.77 7.86
CA GLY A 197 -3.64 -23.51 8.94
C GLY A 197 -5.08 -23.95 8.67
N LYS A 198 -5.61 -24.77 9.62
CA LYS A 198 -7.03 -25.14 9.72
C LYS A 198 -7.87 -23.98 10.28
N ALA A 199 -7.60 -22.72 9.91
CA ALA A 199 -8.55 -21.65 10.20
C ALA A 199 -9.89 -22.07 9.57
N GLU A 200 -10.88 -22.31 10.42
CA GLU A 200 -12.16 -22.91 10.08
C GLU A 200 -12.93 -21.99 9.13
N GLY A 201 -13.46 -22.59 8.06
CA GLY A 201 -14.57 -21.98 7.32
C GLY A 201 -14.19 -20.80 6.43
N PRO A 202 -15.11 -20.39 5.55
CA PRO A 202 -14.75 -19.87 4.24
C PRO A 202 -13.97 -18.56 4.33
N HIS A 203 -12.84 -18.53 3.63
CA HIS A 203 -12.01 -17.34 3.41
C HIS A 203 -12.65 -16.49 2.32
N GLN A 204 -12.52 -15.17 2.44
CA GLN A 204 -12.94 -14.25 1.39
C GLN A 204 -12.11 -14.51 0.11
N GLY A 205 -12.78 -14.69 -1.02
CA GLY A 205 -12.15 -14.98 -2.31
C GLY A 205 -11.65 -13.72 -3.00
N VAL A 206 -10.44 -13.77 -3.56
CA VAL A 206 -9.87 -12.70 -4.38
C VAL A 206 -9.32 -13.26 -5.69
N VAL A 207 -9.67 -12.66 -6.83
CA VAL A 207 -9.07 -12.96 -8.14
C VAL A 207 -8.01 -11.90 -8.44
N ALA A 208 -6.77 -12.32 -8.65
CA ALA A 208 -5.64 -11.46 -8.97
C ALA A 208 -5.29 -11.57 -10.46
N LEU A 209 -5.23 -10.43 -11.16
CA LEU A 209 -5.17 -10.31 -12.62
C LEU A 209 -3.89 -9.56 -13.05
N HIS A 210 -3.07 -10.19 -13.89
CA HIS A 210 -1.82 -9.62 -14.41
C HIS A 210 -2.06 -8.54 -15.46
N GLY A 211 -0.99 -7.85 -15.88
CA GLY A 211 -0.99 -6.90 -17.00
C GLY A 211 -0.73 -7.55 -18.38
N SER A 212 -0.32 -6.74 -19.36
CA SER A 212 -0.07 -7.17 -20.75
C SER A 212 1.02 -8.23 -20.90
N HIS A 213 2.07 -8.18 -20.08
CA HIS A 213 3.21 -9.11 -20.13
C HIS A 213 2.92 -10.53 -19.65
N ALA A 214 1.65 -10.89 -19.41
CA ALA A 214 1.25 -12.23 -18.96
C ALA A 214 1.95 -12.72 -17.67
N ARG A 215 2.52 -11.81 -16.87
CA ARG A 215 3.25 -12.15 -15.63
C ARG A 215 2.29 -12.34 -14.46
N VAL A 216 2.00 -13.59 -14.12
CA VAL A 216 1.12 -13.97 -13.00
C VAL A 216 1.53 -13.25 -11.71
N PRO A 217 0.58 -12.63 -10.96
CA PRO A 217 0.90 -11.86 -9.77
C PRO A 217 1.06 -12.78 -8.53
N HIS A 218 2.00 -13.74 -8.59
CA HIS A 218 2.24 -14.73 -7.54
C HIS A 218 2.56 -14.10 -6.19
N ALA A 219 3.42 -13.07 -6.17
CA ALA A 219 3.83 -12.41 -4.93
C ALA A 219 2.65 -11.70 -4.24
N LEU A 220 1.89 -10.92 -5.02
CA LEU A 220 0.65 -10.27 -4.57
C LEU A 220 -0.34 -11.28 -4.01
N SER A 221 -0.58 -12.36 -4.75
CA SER A 221 -1.55 -13.39 -4.37
C SER A 221 -1.15 -14.12 -3.09
N ARG A 222 0.13 -14.45 -2.95
CA ARG A 222 0.66 -15.09 -1.73
C ARG A 222 0.61 -14.16 -0.52
N THR A 223 0.88 -12.87 -0.72
CA THR A 223 0.78 -11.87 0.36
C THR A 223 -0.68 -11.65 0.77
N LEU A 224 -1.63 -11.56 -0.17
CA LEU A 224 -3.06 -11.53 0.13
C LEU A 224 -3.51 -12.77 0.93
N ALA A 225 -3.07 -13.96 0.54
CA ALA A 225 -3.33 -15.18 1.31
C ALA A 225 -2.73 -15.16 2.72
N SER A 226 -1.58 -14.52 2.90
CA SER A 226 -1.00 -14.29 4.24
C SER A 226 -1.91 -13.39 5.11
N HIS A 227 -2.78 -12.58 4.50
CA HIS A 227 -3.76 -11.72 5.19
C HIS A 227 -5.14 -12.36 5.38
N GLY A 228 -5.34 -13.63 4.98
CA GLY A 228 -6.59 -14.35 5.19
C GLY A 228 -7.50 -14.46 3.96
N TYR A 229 -7.03 -14.06 2.76
CA TYR A 229 -7.81 -14.19 1.53
C TYR A 229 -7.47 -15.47 0.75
N ALA A 230 -8.47 -16.22 0.28
CA ALA A 230 -8.21 -17.25 -0.72
C ALA A 230 -8.02 -16.57 -2.09
N THR A 231 -6.80 -16.60 -2.62
CA THR A 231 -6.45 -15.78 -3.79
C THR A 231 -6.16 -16.64 -5.01
N LEU A 232 -6.95 -16.46 -6.08
CA LEU A 232 -6.72 -17.06 -7.38
C LEU A 232 -5.85 -16.12 -8.23
N ALA A 233 -4.58 -16.46 -8.42
CA ALA A 233 -3.72 -15.81 -9.40
C ALA A 233 -4.08 -16.37 -10.79
N LEU A 234 -4.85 -15.61 -11.58
CA LEU A 234 -5.41 -16.09 -12.85
C LEU A 234 -4.47 -15.73 -14.01
N GLN A 235 -4.14 -16.73 -14.83
CA GLN A 235 -3.55 -16.53 -16.15
C GLN A 235 -4.69 -16.42 -17.16
N TYR A 236 -4.69 -15.36 -17.96
CA TYR A 236 -5.73 -15.17 -18.99
C TYR A 236 -5.17 -14.89 -20.40
N VAL A 237 -3.85 -14.69 -20.54
CA VAL A 237 -3.11 -14.68 -21.81
C VAL A 237 -1.75 -15.33 -21.65
N GLY A 238 -1.09 -15.74 -22.74
CA GLY A 238 0.31 -16.21 -22.75
C GLY A 238 0.55 -17.60 -22.14
N GLY A 239 -0.51 -18.34 -21.79
CA GLY A 239 -0.45 -19.74 -21.36
C GLY A 239 -0.95 -20.69 -22.46
N GLU A 240 -0.67 -21.98 -22.29
CA GLU A 240 -1.18 -23.01 -23.20
C GLU A 240 -2.72 -22.98 -23.23
N GLY A 241 -3.29 -22.97 -24.44
CA GLY A 241 -4.74 -22.86 -24.65
C GLY A 241 -5.35 -21.48 -24.38
N LEU A 242 -4.54 -20.47 -24.02
CA LEU A 242 -4.98 -19.09 -23.83
C LEU A 242 -4.59 -18.19 -25.02
N PRO A 243 -5.25 -17.03 -25.21
CA PRO A 243 -4.80 -16.05 -26.18
C PRO A 243 -3.34 -15.65 -25.95
N GLU A 244 -2.56 -15.43 -27.01
CA GLU A 244 -1.13 -15.09 -26.89
C GLU A 244 -0.90 -13.71 -26.26
N SER A 245 -1.88 -12.82 -26.35
CA SER A 245 -1.76 -11.41 -25.97
C SER A 245 -3.08 -10.82 -25.50
N VAL A 246 -3.04 -9.63 -24.89
CA VAL A 246 -4.25 -8.94 -24.42
C VAL A 246 -4.94 -8.32 -25.62
N ARG A 247 -5.67 -9.15 -26.36
CA ARG A 247 -6.39 -8.82 -27.58
C ARG A 247 -7.59 -9.75 -27.71
N GLY A 248 -8.79 -9.18 -27.81
CA GLY A 248 -10.01 -9.95 -27.99
C GLY A 248 -10.33 -10.95 -26.85
N VAL A 249 -9.82 -10.72 -25.64
CA VAL A 249 -9.95 -11.66 -24.52
C VAL A 249 -11.41 -11.71 -24.05
N PRO A 250 -12.03 -12.90 -23.97
CA PRO A 250 -13.44 -13.03 -23.59
C PRO A 250 -13.65 -12.78 -22.09
N VAL A 251 -14.51 -11.83 -21.74
CA VAL A 251 -14.83 -11.51 -20.33
C VAL A 251 -15.47 -12.68 -19.58
N GLU A 252 -16.08 -13.62 -20.32
CA GLU A 252 -16.65 -14.85 -19.76
C GLU A 252 -15.59 -15.73 -19.10
N TYR A 253 -14.32 -15.60 -19.47
CA TYR A 253 -13.21 -16.29 -18.81
C TYR A 253 -13.08 -15.84 -17.35
N PHE A 254 -13.18 -14.54 -17.07
CA PHE A 254 -13.14 -14.00 -15.71
C PHE A 254 -14.35 -14.42 -14.88
N ARG A 255 -15.55 -14.43 -15.49
CA ARG A 255 -16.77 -14.93 -14.85
C ARG A 255 -16.63 -16.40 -14.45
N ARG A 256 -16.11 -17.26 -15.34
CA ARG A 256 -15.84 -18.67 -15.04
C ARG A 256 -14.84 -18.83 -13.89
N ALA A 257 -13.74 -18.07 -13.91
CA ALA A 257 -12.73 -18.11 -12.86
C ALA A 257 -13.28 -17.68 -11.49
N THR A 258 -14.06 -16.60 -11.47
CA THR A 258 -14.70 -16.06 -10.26
C THR A 258 -15.67 -17.07 -9.66
N ARG A 259 -16.52 -17.66 -10.50
CA ARG A 259 -17.45 -18.72 -10.09
C ARG A 259 -16.70 -19.95 -9.56
N TRP A 260 -15.65 -20.38 -10.27
CA TRP A 260 -14.83 -21.50 -9.82
C TRP A 260 -14.26 -21.27 -8.42
N LEU A 261 -13.75 -20.06 -8.15
CA LEU A 261 -13.19 -19.67 -6.87
C LEU A 261 -14.25 -19.66 -5.76
N THR A 262 -15.37 -18.96 -5.96
CA THR A 262 -16.44 -18.79 -4.97
C THR A 262 -17.21 -20.08 -4.66
N GLU A 263 -17.17 -21.09 -5.55
CA GLU A 263 -17.77 -22.40 -5.30
C GLU A 263 -16.87 -23.35 -4.46
N ARG A 264 -15.61 -22.97 -4.15
CA ARG A 264 -14.69 -23.82 -3.37
C ARG A 264 -15.11 -23.89 -1.91
N GLU A 265 -15.00 -25.07 -1.28
CA GLU A 265 -15.42 -25.27 0.12
C GLU A 265 -14.79 -24.30 1.12
N ARG A 266 -13.52 -23.95 0.88
CA ARG A 266 -12.74 -23.03 1.71
C ARG A 266 -12.97 -21.55 1.35
N VAL A 267 -13.85 -21.24 0.40
CA VAL A 267 -14.07 -19.89 -0.17
C VAL A 267 -15.56 -19.59 -0.41
N ARG A 268 -16.47 -20.44 0.08
CA ARG A 268 -17.92 -20.31 -0.18
C ARG A 268 -18.46 -18.99 0.40
N ASP A 269 -18.59 -17.98 -0.45
CA ASP A 269 -19.19 -16.69 -0.15
C ASP A 269 -19.77 -16.06 -1.44
N GLU A 270 -20.85 -15.29 -1.31
CA GLU A 270 -21.47 -14.49 -2.38
C GLU A 270 -20.68 -13.18 -2.61
N ARG A 271 -19.38 -13.20 -2.31
CA ARG A 271 -18.51 -12.03 -2.32
C ARG A 271 -17.20 -12.35 -3.03
N ALA A 272 -16.72 -11.42 -3.86
CA ALA A 272 -15.48 -11.59 -4.60
C ALA A 272 -14.67 -10.29 -4.67
N GLY A 273 -13.40 -10.37 -4.29
CA GLY A 273 -12.43 -9.31 -4.51
C GLY A 273 -11.76 -9.45 -5.87
N PHE A 274 -11.42 -8.33 -6.50
CA PHE A 274 -10.69 -8.29 -7.76
C PHE A 274 -9.51 -7.35 -7.61
N VAL A 275 -8.30 -7.85 -7.87
CA VAL A 275 -7.08 -7.06 -7.83
C VAL A 275 -6.38 -7.12 -9.17
N GLY A 276 -6.36 -6.01 -9.88
CA GLY A 276 -5.75 -5.89 -11.20
C GLY A 276 -4.46 -5.08 -11.18
N VAL A 277 -3.53 -5.41 -12.07
CA VAL A 277 -2.30 -4.63 -12.32
C VAL A 277 -2.23 -4.27 -13.79
N SER A 278 -1.97 -3.00 -14.13
CA SER A 278 -1.90 -2.50 -15.50
C SER A 278 -3.19 -2.83 -16.27
N ARG A 279 -3.10 -3.50 -17.42
CA ARG A 279 -4.26 -4.05 -18.16
C ARG A 279 -5.18 -4.95 -17.32
N GLY A 280 -4.65 -5.58 -16.26
CA GLY A 280 -5.44 -6.37 -15.33
C GLY A 280 -6.46 -5.55 -14.55
N VAL A 281 -6.32 -4.21 -14.48
CA VAL A 281 -7.34 -3.33 -13.89
C VAL A 281 -8.60 -3.28 -14.73
N GLU A 282 -8.46 -3.20 -16.06
CA GLU A 282 -9.61 -3.29 -16.97
C GLU A 282 -10.33 -4.63 -16.79
N ALA A 283 -9.56 -5.74 -16.71
CA ALA A 283 -10.11 -7.06 -16.43
C ALA A 283 -10.80 -7.15 -15.05
N ALA A 284 -10.23 -6.53 -14.01
CA ALA A 284 -10.80 -6.51 -12.66
C ALA A 284 -12.13 -5.76 -12.62
N LEU A 285 -12.21 -4.61 -13.28
CA LEU A 285 -13.45 -3.82 -13.39
C LEU A 285 -14.52 -4.58 -14.18
N LEU A 286 -14.14 -5.22 -15.30
CA LEU A 286 -15.05 -6.05 -16.09
C LEU A 286 -15.55 -7.28 -15.32
N ALA A 287 -14.66 -7.96 -14.58
CA ALA A 287 -15.02 -9.12 -13.77
C ALA A 287 -15.96 -8.75 -12.62
N ALA A 288 -15.72 -7.62 -11.96
CA ALA A 288 -16.58 -7.10 -10.91
C ALA A 288 -17.96 -6.70 -11.44
N ALA A 289 -18.02 -6.07 -12.61
CA ALA A 289 -19.26 -5.67 -13.27
C ALA A 289 -20.11 -6.87 -13.74
N ASP A 290 -19.48 -8.01 -14.03
CA ASP A 290 -20.14 -9.27 -14.41
C ASP A 290 -20.48 -10.16 -13.18
N PHE A 291 -20.15 -9.75 -11.95
CA PHE A 291 -20.40 -10.51 -10.72
C PHE A 291 -21.64 -9.98 -9.98
N SER A 292 -22.60 -10.85 -9.69
CA SER A 292 -23.87 -10.48 -9.06
C SER A 292 -23.83 -10.35 -7.54
N GLY A 293 -22.74 -10.76 -6.90
CA GLY A 293 -22.56 -10.69 -5.45
C GLY A 293 -21.80 -9.42 -5.02
N SER A 294 -21.52 -9.28 -3.72
CA SER A 294 -20.76 -8.10 -3.25
C SER A 294 -19.32 -8.14 -3.75
N THR A 295 -18.82 -6.99 -4.22
CA THR A 295 -17.47 -6.91 -4.80
C THR A 295 -16.54 -6.04 -3.97
N ALA A 296 -15.24 -6.13 -4.24
CA ALA A 296 -14.27 -5.11 -3.89
C ALA A 296 -13.23 -5.04 -5.01
N VAL A 297 -12.95 -3.86 -5.56
CA VAL A 297 -12.01 -3.71 -6.68
C VAL A 297 -10.82 -2.87 -6.28
N VAL A 298 -9.63 -3.37 -6.62
CA VAL A 298 -8.35 -2.69 -6.44
C VAL A 298 -7.60 -2.72 -7.76
N GLY A 299 -7.18 -1.56 -8.26
CA GLY A 299 -6.36 -1.46 -9.46
C GLY A 299 -5.03 -0.79 -9.20
N TYR A 300 -3.93 -1.36 -9.71
CA TYR A 300 -2.59 -0.77 -9.71
C TYR A 300 -2.19 -0.34 -11.12
N SER A 301 -1.83 0.93 -11.28
CA SER A 301 -1.32 1.55 -12.52
C SER A 301 -2.15 1.20 -13.76
N GLY A 302 -3.45 1.14 -13.55
CA GLY A 302 -4.46 0.73 -14.51
C GLY A 302 -5.13 1.88 -15.24
N GLY A 303 -6.26 1.55 -15.86
CA GLY A 303 -7.17 2.53 -16.42
C GLY A 303 -8.62 2.09 -16.30
N GLY A 304 -9.52 3.07 -16.26
CA GLY A 304 -10.96 2.90 -16.44
C GLY A 304 -11.38 2.82 -17.90
N VAL A 305 -10.47 3.08 -18.84
CA VAL A 305 -10.71 3.00 -20.29
C VAL A 305 -10.29 1.63 -20.80
N LEU A 306 -11.19 0.95 -21.50
CA LEU A 306 -10.94 -0.31 -22.21
C LEU A 306 -10.03 -0.01 -23.40
N GLY A 307 -8.75 -0.31 -23.25
CA GLY A 307 -7.74 0.13 -24.20
C GLY A 307 -7.55 -0.85 -25.37
N PRO A 308 -6.62 -0.53 -26.26
CA PRO A 308 -6.35 -1.34 -27.44
C PRO A 308 -5.69 -2.67 -27.10
N GLY A 309 -5.73 -3.58 -28.08
CA GLY A 309 -4.95 -4.81 -28.08
C GLY A 309 -3.46 -4.52 -27.96
N VAL A 310 -2.76 -5.28 -27.11
CA VAL A 310 -1.31 -5.17 -26.91
C VAL A 310 -0.68 -6.55 -26.94
N ASN A 311 0.46 -6.68 -27.64
CA ASN A 311 1.20 -7.93 -27.67
C ASN A 311 1.87 -8.17 -26.30
N ALA A 312 1.90 -9.41 -25.83
CA ALA A 312 2.56 -9.77 -24.57
C ALA A 312 4.08 -9.49 -24.58
N SER A 313 4.70 -9.38 -25.76
CA SER A 313 6.13 -9.06 -25.94
C SER A 313 6.43 -7.60 -26.27
N ALA A 314 5.42 -6.73 -26.45
CA ALA A 314 5.63 -5.33 -26.78
C ALA A 314 4.66 -4.43 -26.02
N THR A 315 5.20 -3.44 -25.29
CA THR A 315 4.44 -2.35 -24.67
C THR A 315 3.79 -1.41 -25.70
N ALA A 316 4.08 -1.58 -26.99
CA ALA A 316 3.50 -0.80 -28.08
C ALA A 316 2.09 -1.28 -28.46
N VAL A 317 1.19 -0.32 -28.71
CA VAL A 317 -0.12 -0.56 -29.33
C VAL A 317 0.10 -1.26 -30.67
N THR A 318 -0.39 -2.50 -30.79
CA THR A 318 -0.19 -3.29 -32.00
C THR A 318 -1.31 -3.08 -33.00
N ASP A 319 -2.53 -2.87 -32.51
CA ASP A 319 -3.63 -2.27 -33.25
C ASP A 319 -4.69 -1.70 -32.30
N TRP A 320 -5.63 -0.95 -32.87
CA TRP A 320 -6.74 -0.38 -32.12
C TRP A 320 -7.87 -1.38 -31.85
N ALA A 321 -7.68 -2.69 -32.11
CA ALA A 321 -8.71 -3.67 -31.81
C ALA A 321 -8.97 -3.72 -30.30
N SER A 322 -10.17 -4.14 -29.90
CA SER A 322 -10.52 -4.22 -28.48
C SER A 322 -9.64 -5.24 -27.75
N ALA A 323 -9.14 -4.87 -26.57
CA ALA A 323 -8.52 -5.82 -25.65
C ALA A 323 -9.52 -6.91 -25.19
N TRP A 324 -10.82 -6.59 -25.17
CA TRP A 324 -11.85 -7.39 -24.52
C TRP A 324 -13.05 -7.67 -25.44
N THR A 325 -13.59 -8.89 -25.34
CA THR A 325 -14.80 -9.30 -26.06
C THR A 325 -15.87 -9.80 -25.10
N ARG A 326 -17.12 -9.75 -25.55
CA ARG A 326 -18.27 -10.41 -24.92
C ARG A 326 -19.03 -11.17 -26.00
N ASN A 327 -19.20 -12.46 -25.79
CA ASN A 327 -19.76 -13.40 -26.78
C ASN A 327 -19.08 -13.34 -28.16
N GLY A 328 -17.78 -13.02 -28.19
CA GLY A 328 -17.00 -12.87 -29.42
C GLY A 328 -17.06 -11.46 -30.04
N ASP A 329 -17.99 -10.61 -29.62
CA ASP A 329 -18.09 -9.23 -30.08
C ASP A 329 -17.18 -8.30 -29.27
N PRO A 330 -16.49 -7.33 -29.90
CA PRO A 330 -15.65 -6.38 -29.18
C PRO A 330 -16.49 -5.49 -28.25
N LEU A 331 -16.07 -5.33 -26.99
CA LEU A 331 -16.76 -4.43 -26.04
C LEU A 331 -16.72 -2.98 -26.50
N ALA A 332 -15.62 -2.58 -27.13
CA ALA A 332 -15.46 -1.30 -27.80
C ALA A 332 -14.87 -1.54 -29.20
N ASP A 333 -15.53 -1.03 -30.24
CA ASP A 333 -14.99 -1.06 -31.60
C ASP A 333 -13.68 -0.26 -31.69
N ALA A 334 -12.87 -0.55 -32.72
CA ALA A 334 -11.53 0.04 -32.82
C ALA A 334 -11.54 1.58 -32.96
N THR A 335 -12.61 2.15 -33.50
CA THR A 335 -12.75 3.61 -33.59
C THR A 335 -13.00 4.19 -32.21
N ALA A 336 -13.90 3.59 -31.43
CA ALA A 336 -14.20 4.02 -30.07
C ALA A 336 -12.98 3.92 -29.15
N VAL A 337 -12.23 2.81 -29.21
CA VAL A 337 -10.98 2.64 -28.46
C VAL A 337 -9.99 3.75 -28.81
N ARG A 338 -9.71 3.94 -30.10
CA ARG A 338 -8.78 4.99 -30.56
C ARG A 338 -9.22 6.38 -30.12
N THR A 339 -10.47 6.74 -30.37
CA THR A 339 -11.00 8.07 -30.07
C THR A 339 -10.89 8.40 -28.58
N VAL A 340 -11.30 7.49 -27.69
CA VAL A 340 -11.27 7.76 -26.25
C VAL A 340 -9.85 7.73 -25.70
N PHE A 341 -9.03 6.77 -26.14
CA PHE A 341 -7.66 6.65 -25.65
C PHE A 341 -6.81 7.86 -26.07
N SER A 342 -6.96 8.34 -27.32
CA SER A 342 -6.33 9.58 -27.78
C SER A 342 -6.85 10.81 -27.02
N ALA A 343 -8.16 10.96 -26.87
CA ALA A 343 -8.73 12.09 -26.14
C ALA A 343 -8.23 12.17 -24.69
N VAL A 344 -8.04 11.03 -24.00
CA VAL A 344 -7.48 11.01 -22.64
C VAL A 344 -6.02 11.43 -22.61
N GLN A 345 -5.23 11.05 -23.63
CA GLN A 345 -3.83 11.48 -23.76
C GLN A 345 -3.74 12.99 -24.00
N ASP A 346 -4.53 13.50 -24.95
CA ASP A 346 -4.57 14.94 -25.26
C ASP A 346 -5.03 15.73 -24.04
N ALA A 347 -6.08 15.26 -23.35
CA ALA A 347 -6.61 15.92 -22.15
C ALA A 347 -5.59 15.92 -21.01
N ARG A 348 -4.77 14.87 -20.85
CA ARG A 348 -3.70 14.85 -19.86
C ARG A 348 -2.68 15.97 -20.10
N GLU A 349 -2.37 16.28 -21.35
CA GLU A 349 -1.38 17.31 -21.71
C GLU A 349 -1.95 18.72 -21.51
N GLU A 350 -3.25 18.92 -21.75
CA GLU A 350 -3.92 20.22 -21.58
C GLU A 350 -4.30 20.53 -20.13
N CYS A 351 -4.57 19.50 -19.33
CA CYS A 351 -5.06 19.64 -17.97
C CYS A 351 -3.96 19.97 -16.95
N GLU A 352 -4.20 20.97 -16.11
CA GLU A 352 -3.34 21.24 -14.95
C GLU A 352 -3.44 20.12 -13.89
N THR A 353 -4.60 19.46 -13.79
CA THR A 353 -4.82 18.37 -12.83
C THR A 353 -5.53 17.18 -13.47
N VAL A 354 -5.28 15.98 -12.94
CA VAL A 354 -5.94 14.74 -13.39
C VAL A 354 -7.48 14.84 -13.26
N ALA A 355 -7.99 15.68 -12.35
CA ALA A 355 -9.42 15.84 -12.10
C ALA A 355 -10.17 16.51 -13.27
N CYS A 356 -9.53 17.34 -14.11
CA CYS A 356 -10.21 17.94 -15.26
C CYS A 356 -10.30 17.03 -16.49
N VAL A 357 -9.47 15.99 -16.57
CA VAL A 357 -9.41 15.09 -17.73
C VAL A 357 -10.79 14.56 -18.13
N PRO A 358 -11.63 14.04 -17.21
CA PRO A 358 -12.92 13.49 -17.62
C PRO A 358 -13.86 14.52 -18.23
N GLU A 359 -13.80 15.78 -17.81
CA GLU A 359 -14.61 16.86 -18.36
C GLU A 359 -14.22 17.17 -19.80
N SER A 360 -12.93 17.44 -20.06
CA SER A 360 -12.42 17.68 -21.40
C SER A 360 -12.75 16.54 -22.37
N VAL A 361 -12.53 15.29 -21.93
CA VAL A 361 -12.83 14.11 -22.76
C VAL A 361 -14.33 14.00 -23.08
N ARG A 362 -15.22 14.39 -22.17
CA ARG A 362 -16.68 14.41 -22.45
C ARG A 362 -17.09 15.50 -23.43
N GLU A 363 -16.42 16.63 -23.42
CA GLU A 363 -16.68 17.72 -24.37
C GLU A 363 -16.25 17.30 -25.79
N TRP A 364 -15.15 16.56 -25.91
CA TRP A 364 -14.59 16.16 -27.21
C TRP A 364 -15.20 14.87 -27.76
N VAL A 365 -15.62 13.95 -26.89
CA VAL A 365 -16.09 12.62 -27.27
C VAL A 365 -17.55 12.41 -26.90
N GLY A 366 -18.35 12.04 -27.90
CA GLY A 366 -19.78 11.77 -27.71
C GLY A 366 -20.06 10.65 -26.68
N ALA A 367 -21.12 10.85 -25.88
CA ALA A 367 -21.51 9.97 -24.77
C ALA A 367 -21.68 8.49 -25.18
N SER A 368 -22.15 8.21 -26.39
CA SER A 368 -22.30 6.83 -26.89
C SER A 368 -20.97 6.10 -27.05
N THR A 369 -19.91 6.82 -27.41
CA THR A 369 -18.56 6.28 -27.59
C THR A 369 -17.92 6.04 -26.23
N LEU A 370 -18.04 7.01 -25.32
CA LEU A 370 -17.58 6.85 -23.94
C LEU A 370 -18.25 5.67 -23.24
N ARG A 371 -19.57 5.47 -23.43
CA ARG A 371 -20.29 4.33 -22.86
C ARG A 371 -19.70 2.98 -23.25
N ARG A 372 -19.17 2.84 -24.47
CA ARG A 372 -18.56 1.59 -24.95
C ARG A 372 -17.10 1.43 -24.50
N ALA A 373 -16.34 2.51 -24.48
CA ALA A 373 -14.90 2.47 -24.29
C ALA A 373 -14.42 2.68 -22.84
N VAL A 374 -15.26 3.17 -21.93
CA VAL A 374 -14.93 3.20 -20.49
C VAL A 374 -15.63 2.03 -19.81
N ALA A 375 -14.93 1.36 -18.89
CA ALA A 375 -15.41 0.22 -18.14
C ALA A 375 -16.77 0.53 -17.45
N PRO A 376 -17.69 -0.44 -17.38
CA PRO A 376 -19.02 -0.26 -16.81
C PRO A 376 -18.96 -0.29 -15.28
N VAL A 377 -18.26 0.67 -14.68
CA VAL A 377 -18.06 0.74 -13.22
C VAL A 377 -19.30 1.15 -12.45
N GLU A 378 -20.26 1.79 -13.11
CA GLU A 378 -21.55 2.21 -12.56
C GLU A 378 -22.48 1.06 -12.14
N ILE A 379 -22.16 -0.18 -12.54
CA ILE A 379 -22.88 -1.40 -12.13
C ILE A 379 -22.10 -2.23 -11.09
N ILE A 380 -20.94 -1.75 -10.63
CA ILE A 380 -20.18 -2.39 -9.55
C ILE A 380 -20.76 -1.90 -8.23
N ASP A 381 -21.32 -2.79 -7.42
CA ASP A 381 -21.93 -2.40 -6.13
C ASP A 381 -20.94 -2.28 -4.96
N GLY A 382 -19.69 -2.71 -5.15
CA GLY A 382 -18.64 -2.73 -4.13
C GLY A 382 -17.74 -1.50 -4.11
N PRO A 383 -16.88 -1.34 -3.09
CA PRO A 383 -15.87 -0.30 -3.07
C PRO A 383 -14.81 -0.48 -4.17
N VAL A 384 -14.34 0.64 -4.74
CA VAL A 384 -13.37 0.67 -5.86
C VAL A 384 -12.20 1.60 -5.54
N VAL A 385 -10.98 1.09 -5.49
CA VAL A 385 -9.78 1.95 -5.41
C VAL A 385 -8.87 1.73 -6.60
N LEU A 386 -8.53 2.82 -7.28
CA LEU A 386 -7.54 2.85 -8.35
C LEU A 386 -6.30 3.59 -7.84
N LEU A 387 -5.14 2.99 -8.05
CA LEU A 387 -3.84 3.46 -7.58
C LEU A 387 -2.99 3.72 -8.82
N ALA A 388 -2.40 4.90 -8.96
CA ALA A 388 -1.55 5.24 -10.10
C ALA A 388 -0.33 6.05 -9.67
N GLY A 389 0.74 6.00 -10.45
CA GLY A 389 1.90 6.88 -10.30
C GLY A 389 1.77 8.11 -11.21
N SER A 390 2.22 9.28 -10.76
CA SER A 390 2.21 10.49 -11.60
C SER A 390 3.23 10.44 -12.74
N ASP A 391 4.31 9.68 -12.55
CA ASP A 391 5.42 9.50 -13.50
C ASP A 391 5.34 8.12 -14.19
N ASP A 392 4.12 7.64 -14.47
CA ASP A 392 3.90 6.41 -15.24
C ASP A 392 4.36 6.62 -16.69
N ALA A 393 5.48 6.00 -17.06
CA ALA A 393 6.06 6.09 -18.41
C ALA A 393 5.46 5.08 -19.40
N THR A 394 4.61 4.16 -18.95
CA THR A 394 3.97 3.16 -19.82
C THR A 394 2.74 3.75 -20.51
N TRP A 395 1.90 4.45 -19.76
CA TRP A 395 0.65 5.04 -20.24
C TRP A 395 0.11 6.05 -19.22
N PRO A 396 -0.88 6.90 -19.55
CA PRO A 396 -1.38 7.91 -18.63
C PRO A 396 -2.34 7.31 -17.58
N ALA A 397 -1.85 6.40 -16.72
CA ALA A 397 -2.67 5.65 -15.76
C ALA A 397 -3.58 6.54 -14.87
N PRO A 398 -3.11 7.70 -14.34
CA PRO A 398 -3.99 8.60 -13.59
C PRO A 398 -5.18 9.10 -14.42
N ALA A 399 -4.93 9.55 -15.65
CA ALA A 399 -5.93 10.10 -16.56
C ALA A 399 -6.94 9.02 -17.00
N LEU A 400 -6.45 7.82 -17.34
CA LEU A 400 -7.30 6.68 -17.70
C LEU A 400 -8.17 6.24 -16.52
N SER A 401 -7.61 6.22 -15.30
CA SER A 401 -8.34 5.87 -14.08
C SER A 401 -9.39 6.90 -13.70
N ALA A 402 -9.12 8.19 -13.94
CA ALA A 402 -10.06 9.28 -13.67
C ALA A 402 -11.37 9.12 -14.44
N MET A 403 -11.34 8.55 -15.65
CA MET A 403 -12.54 8.26 -16.45
C MET A 403 -13.52 7.29 -15.75
N ALA A 404 -13.01 6.30 -15.01
CA ALA A 404 -13.85 5.40 -14.22
C ALA A 404 -14.35 6.08 -12.94
N ILE A 405 -13.49 6.84 -12.24
CA ILE A 405 -13.91 7.59 -11.04
C ILE A 405 -15.02 8.58 -11.36
N ASP A 406 -14.89 9.32 -12.46
CA ASP A 406 -15.94 10.23 -12.95
C ASP A 406 -17.26 9.50 -13.23
N ARG A 407 -17.18 8.28 -13.78
CA ARG A 407 -18.38 7.50 -14.06
C ARG A 407 -19.08 7.03 -12.78
N LEU A 408 -18.31 6.63 -11.76
CA LEU A 408 -18.83 6.33 -10.43
C LEU A 408 -19.46 7.56 -9.78
N ASP A 409 -18.81 8.71 -9.90
CA ASP A 409 -19.27 9.98 -9.35
C ASP A 409 -20.61 10.42 -9.94
N ARG A 410 -20.72 10.43 -11.28
CA ARG A 410 -21.97 10.78 -11.97
C ARG A 410 -23.12 9.82 -11.70
N ARG A 411 -22.83 8.57 -11.31
CA ARG A 411 -23.85 7.60 -10.87
C ARG A 411 -24.27 7.83 -9.42
N GLY A 412 -23.49 8.55 -8.62
CA GLY A 412 -23.67 8.67 -7.18
C GLY A 412 -23.44 7.32 -6.49
N HIS A 413 -22.24 6.74 -6.69
CA HIS A 413 -21.91 5.40 -6.17
C HIS A 413 -21.99 5.33 -4.64
N ASP A 414 -22.66 4.31 -4.11
CA ASP A 414 -23.01 4.20 -2.68
C ASP A 414 -21.84 3.72 -1.80
N GLN A 415 -20.87 3.00 -2.39
CA GLN A 415 -19.68 2.53 -1.67
C GLN A 415 -18.48 3.45 -1.89
N PRO A 416 -17.46 3.42 -1.00
CA PRO A 416 -16.27 4.24 -1.20
C PRO A 416 -15.58 3.94 -2.52
N TYR A 417 -15.27 5.01 -3.25
CA TYR A 417 -14.41 4.96 -4.42
C TYR A 417 -13.35 6.04 -4.37
N GLN A 418 -12.15 5.75 -4.88
CA GLN A 418 -11.06 6.72 -4.91
C GLN A 418 -10.04 6.40 -6.01
N LEU A 419 -9.54 7.43 -6.69
CA LEU A 419 -8.24 7.40 -7.36
C LEU A 419 -7.18 7.99 -6.42
N ARG A 420 -6.11 7.25 -6.15
CA ARG A 420 -4.91 7.75 -5.49
C ARG A 420 -3.77 7.82 -6.49
N VAL A 421 -3.26 9.02 -6.71
CA VAL A 421 -2.06 9.26 -7.53
C VAL A 421 -0.87 9.41 -6.58
N TYR A 422 0.25 8.75 -6.84
CA TYR A 422 1.46 8.88 -6.02
C TYR A 422 2.51 9.67 -6.80
N ASP A 423 2.95 10.79 -6.21
CA ASP A 423 3.98 11.64 -6.78
C ASP A 423 5.27 10.87 -7.05
N ASP A 424 5.87 11.11 -8.22
CA ASP A 424 7.12 10.53 -8.70
C ASP A 424 7.16 9.00 -8.77
N ALA A 425 6.03 8.33 -8.54
CA ALA A 425 5.89 6.89 -8.73
C ALA A 425 5.58 6.60 -10.19
N GLY A 426 6.06 5.46 -10.67
CA GLY A 426 5.86 4.99 -12.03
C GLY A 426 4.74 3.96 -12.15
N HIS A 427 4.82 3.18 -13.22
CA HIS A 427 3.85 2.14 -13.55
C HIS A 427 3.95 0.93 -12.61
N VAL A 428 5.12 0.61 -12.08
CA VAL A 428 5.31 -0.62 -11.28
C VAL A 428 5.56 -0.31 -9.81
N PHE A 429 4.46 -0.28 -9.05
CA PHE A 429 4.47 -0.37 -7.59
C PHE A 429 3.35 -1.32 -7.13
N GLY A 430 3.41 -1.78 -5.89
CA GLY A 430 2.50 -2.82 -5.42
C GLY A 430 2.73 -3.18 -3.96
N LEU A 431 3.31 -4.33 -3.71
CA LEU A 431 3.70 -4.78 -2.38
C LEU A 431 4.95 -4.05 -1.85
N PRO A 432 4.99 -3.69 -0.56
CA PRO A 432 6.20 -3.19 0.10
C PRO A 432 7.35 -4.21 0.07
N TYR A 433 8.59 -3.70 0.06
CA TYR A 433 9.87 -4.45 0.15
C TYR A 433 10.17 -5.51 -0.92
N ARG A 434 9.35 -5.63 -1.96
CA ARG A 434 9.58 -6.63 -3.01
C ARG A 434 10.74 -6.26 -3.92
N ARG A 435 11.51 -7.28 -4.36
CA ARG A 435 12.33 -7.13 -5.56
C ARG A 435 11.37 -7.11 -6.74
N TYR A 436 11.21 -5.95 -7.34
CA TYR A 436 10.75 -5.87 -8.71
C TYR A 436 12.00 -6.04 -9.58
N THR A 437 12.30 -7.27 -10.01
CA THR A 437 13.50 -7.58 -10.81
C THR A 437 13.34 -7.10 -12.25
N GLY A 438 14.45 -6.75 -12.91
CA GLY A 438 14.50 -6.46 -14.35
C GLY A 438 13.79 -5.15 -14.74
N GLU A 439 13.01 -5.23 -15.82
CA GLU A 439 12.13 -4.20 -16.39
C GLU A 439 11.41 -3.31 -15.36
N ALA A 440 10.91 -3.86 -14.26
CA ALA A 440 10.10 -3.10 -13.29
C ALA A 440 10.85 -2.01 -12.46
N THR A 441 12.13 -1.82 -12.71
CA THR A 441 12.93 -0.65 -12.25
C THR A 441 13.71 0.02 -13.40
N SER A 442 13.39 -0.29 -14.66
CA SER A 442 13.93 0.42 -15.81
C SER A 442 13.22 1.76 -15.96
N GLN A 443 13.86 2.72 -16.64
CA GLN A 443 13.24 3.99 -17.02
C GLN A 443 11.94 3.81 -17.82
N GLU A 444 11.70 2.63 -18.41
CA GLU A 444 10.54 2.33 -19.27
C GLU A 444 9.21 2.30 -18.52
N TYR A 445 9.24 2.16 -17.20
CA TYR A 445 8.05 2.20 -16.35
C TYR A 445 7.93 3.51 -15.56
N GLY A 446 8.95 4.36 -15.63
CA GLY A 446 9.02 5.65 -14.95
C GLY A 446 9.08 5.54 -13.42
N GLY A 447 9.10 6.71 -12.79
CA GLY A 447 9.23 6.90 -11.36
C GLY A 447 10.60 6.55 -10.78
N SER A 448 10.87 7.08 -9.59
CA SER A 448 12.09 6.75 -8.85
C SER A 448 11.92 5.48 -8.00
N PRO A 449 12.99 4.70 -7.76
CA PRO A 449 12.94 3.56 -6.83
C PRO A 449 12.40 3.94 -5.44
N ALA A 450 12.76 5.12 -4.94
CA ALA A 450 12.29 5.63 -3.65
C ALA A 450 10.79 5.96 -3.66
N ALA A 451 10.31 6.67 -4.69
CA ALA A 451 8.89 7.00 -4.82
C ALA A 451 8.03 5.74 -5.00
N ASN A 452 8.47 4.78 -5.81
CA ASN A 452 7.79 3.49 -5.97
C ASN A 452 7.72 2.69 -4.65
N ALA A 453 8.77 2.72 -3.84
CA ALA A 453 8.79 2.07 -2.53
C ALA A 453 7.81 2.75 -1.54
N VAL A 454 7.72 4.07 -1.58
CA VAL A 454 6.76 4.86 -0.81
C VAL A 454 5.32 4.58 -1.24
N ALA A 455 5.04 4.61 -2.54
CA ALA A 455 3.72 4.30 -3.09
C ALA A 455 3.27 2.87 -2.71
N ALA A 456 4.18 1.89 -2.73
CA ALA A 456 3.89 0.53 -2.28
C ALA A 456 3.56 0.48 -0.77
N ALA A 457 4.32 1.18 0.08
CA ALA A 457 4.10 1.24 1.52
C ALA A 457 2.77 1.89 1.91
N ASP A 458 2.42 3.03 1.30
CA ASP A 458 1.17 3.75 1.61
C ASP A 458 -0.06 3.05 1.01
N SER A 459 0.04 2.54 -0.22
CA SER A 459 -1.09 1.93 -0.90
C SER A 459 -1.53 0.59 -0.29
N TRP A 460 -0.60 -0.19 0.27
CA TRP A 460 -0.91 -1.55 0.70
C TRP A 460 -1.94 -1.64 1.85
N PRO A 461 -1.86 -0.82 2.91
CA PRO A 461 -2.95 -0.70 3.89
C PRO A 461 -4.31 -0.29 3.29
N VAL A 462 -4.30 0.55 2.25
CA VAL A 462 -5.52 0.97 1.54
C VAL A 462 -6.15 -0.21 0.80
N VAL A 463 -5.35 -1.00 0.09
CA VAL A 463 -5.79 -2.23 -0.58
C VAL A 463 -6.48 -3.17 0.39
N LEU A 464 -5.84 -3.46 1.52
CA LEU A 464 -6.41 -4.33 2.54
C LEU A 464 -7.71 -3.75 3.12
N ARG A 465 -7.82 -2.43 3.28
CA ARG A 465 -9.02 -1.76 3.79
C ARG A 465 -10.20 -1.89 2.81
N TYR A 466 -9.96 -1.66 1.52
CA TYR A 466 -11.01 -1.76 0.48
C TYR A 466 -11.51 -3.21 0.33
N LEU A 467 -10.58 -4.18 0.27
CA LEU A 467 -10.93 -5.60 0.24
C LEU A 467 -11.73 -6.01 1.48
N ARG A 468 -11.27 -5.66 2.70
CA ARG A 468 -12.04 -5.96 3.93
C ARG A 468 -13.42 -5.33 3.90
N ARG A 469 -13.57 -4.11 3.40
CA ARG A 469 -14.86 -3.41 3.40
C ARG A 469 -15.87 -4.08 2.49
N GLY A 470 -15.50 -4.41 1.25
CA GLY A 470 -16.43 -5.03 0.30
C GLY A 470 -16.71 -6.49 0.59
N LEU A 471 -15.76 -7.20 1.22
CA LEU A 471 -15.88 -8.64 1.45
C LEU A 471 -16.36 -9.01 2.87
N ARG A 472 -16.49 -8.04 3.79
CA ARG A 472 -17.00 -8.30 5.15
C ARG A 472 -18.44 -8.85 5.13
N PRO A 473 -18.76 -9.86 5.95
CA PRO A 473 -20.14 -10.29 6.17
C PRO A 473 -20.96 -9.17 6.82
N GLU A 474 -22.24 -9.03 6.44
CA GLU A 474 -23.14 -8.03 7.01
C GLU A 474 -23.34 -8.18 8.53
N SER A 475 -23.16 -9.39 9.08
CA SER A 475 -23.27 -9.68 10.52
C SER A 475 -22.21 -9.00 11.39
N ASP A 476 -21.12 -8.48 10.80
CA ASP A 476 -20.03 -7.79 11.52
C ASP A 476 -20.13 -6.24 11.45
N SER A 477 -21.17 -5.70 10.82
CA SER A 477 -21.34 -4.26 10.61
C SER A 477 -21.76 -3.48 11.86
N THR A 478 -22.26 -4.14 12.90
CA THR A 478 -22.70 -3.51 14.17
C THR A 478 -21.57 -3.28 15.21
N ALA A 479 -20.33 -3.70 14.94
CA ALA A 479 -19.23 -3.61 15.92
C ALA A 479 -18.34 -2.37 15.78
N LEU A 480 -18.70 -1.39 14.95
CA LEU A 480 -17.94 -0.15 14.76
C LEU A 480 -18.86 1.08 14.80
N VAL A 481 -19.26 1.45 16.02
CA VAL A 481 -19.52 2.85 16.39
C VAL A 481 -18.42 3.26 17.36
#